data_AF-A0A7Y5V3M7-F1
#
_entry.id   AF-A0A7Y5V3M7-F1
#
_cell.length_a   1.000
_cell.length_b   1.000
_cell.length_c   1.000
_cell.angle_alpha   90.00
_cell.angle_beta   90.00
_cell.angle_gamma   90.00
#
_symmetry.space_group_name_H-M   'P 1'
#
loop_
_entity.id
_entity.type
_entity.pdbx_description
1 polymer ?
#
loop_
_entity_poly.entity_id
_entity_poly.type
_entity_poly.pdbx_seq_one_letter_code
_entity_poly.pdbx_strand_id
1 'polypeptide(L)'
;MNARQLQDALRDLLEAVMFARDDADDPANELAEHVEGIRQIATYDDVGTLTRDKGLVIEARDGAEFQLTIVQSRPAACSPACDASVGGEEDSR
;
A
#
# COMPACT_ATOMS: atom_id res chain seq x y z
N MET A 1 3.39 -6.18 -9.19
CA MET A 1 2.78 -5.28 -8.18
C MET A 1 3.90 -4.54 -7.48
N ASN A 2 3.83 -3.21 -7.42
CA ASN A 2 4.77 -2.36 -6.68
C ASN A 2 4.11 -1.81 -5.39
N ALA A 3 4.87 -1.10 -4.56
CA ALA A 3 4.38 -0.59 -3.27
C ALA A 3 3.17 0.36 -3.40
N ARG A 4 3.13 1.20 -4.44
CA ARG A 4 1.96 2.07 -4.70
C ARG A 4 0.72 1.24 -5.07
N GLN A 5 0.87 0.29 -5.99
CA GLN A 5 -0.24 -0.60 -6.37
C GLN A 5 -0.77 -1.40 -5.18
N LEU A 6 0.11 -1.84 -4.27
CA LEU A 6 -0.31 -2.52 -3.04
C LEU A 6 -0.98 -1.57 -2.04
N GLN A 7 -0.50 -0.32 -1.93
CA GLN A 7 -1.14 0.72 -1.12
C GLN A 7 -2.58 0.96 -1.57
N ASP A 8 -2.78 1.17 -2.87
CA ASP A 8 -4.08 1.49 -3.44
C ASP A 8 -5.04 0.29 -3.27
N ALA A 9 -4.57 -0.93 -3.58
CA ALA A 9 -5.38 -2.13 -3.38
C ALA A 9 -5.76 -2.39 -1.91
N LEU A 10 -4.85 -2.13 -0.96
CA LEU A 10 -5.12 -2.30 0.47
C LEU A 10 -6.10 -1.23 0.97
N ARG A 11 -5.96 0.02 0.51
CA ARG A 11 -6.91 1.08 0.80
C ARG A 11 -8.30 0.70 0.32
N ASP A 12 -8.43 0.34 -0.95
CA ASP A 12 -9.71 -0.02 -1.57
C ASP A 12 -10.36 -1.19 -0.84
N LEU A 13 -9.58 -2.20 -0.45
CA LEU A 13 -10.07 -3.34 0.33
C LEU A 13 -10.63 -2.90 1.69
N LEU A 14 -9.88 -2.10 2.45
CA LEU A 14 -10.33 -1.67 3.76
C LEU A 14 -11.54 -0.72 3.66
N GLU A 15 -11.57 0.17 2.68
CA GLU A 15 -12.74 1.01 2.39
C GLU A 15 -13.96 0.17 2.01
N ALA A 16 -13.79 -0.83 1.14
CA ALA A 16 -14.90 -1.72 0.77
C ALA A 16 -15.49 -2.45 1.97
N VAL A 17 -14.67 -2.91 2.92
CA VAL A 17 -15.14 -3.57 4.15
C VAL A 17 -15.83 -2.57 5.08
N MET A 18 -15.31 -1.35 5.23
CA MET A 18 -15.95 -0.31 6.05
C MET A 18 -17.31 0.13 5.51
N PHE A 19 -17.48 0.13 4.18
CA PHE A 19 -18.73 0.51 3.52
C PHE A 19 -19.57 -0.70 3.08
N ALA A 20 -19.20 -1.91 3.51
CA ALA A 20 -20.00 -3.10 3.29
C ALA A 20 -21.41 -2.85 3.81
N ARG A 21 -22.41 -3.25 3.02
CA ARG A 21 -23.80 -3.10 3.44
C ARG A 21 -24.09 -4.18 4.47
N ASP A 22 -24.95 -3.87 5.43
CA ASP A 22 -25.53 -4.87 6.33
C ASP A 22 -26.56 -5.73 5.56
N ASP A 23 -26.05 -6.41 4.53
CA ASP A 23 -26.77 -7.38 3.74
C ASP A 23 -26.32 -8.76 4.22
N ALA A 24 -27.27 -9.59 4.61
CA ALA A 24 -26.98 -10.88 5.25
C ALA A 24 -26.23 -11.85 4.31
N ASP A 25 -26.29 -11.61 3.00
CA ASP A 25 -25.61 -12.41 1.97
C ASP A 25 -24.25 -11.82 1.54
N ASP A 26 -23.81 -10.69 2.11
CA ASP A 26 -22.49 -10.10 1.80
C ASP A 26 -21.39 -10.74 2.66
N PRO A 27 -20.40 -11.45 2.07
CA PRO A 27 -19.29 -12.03 2.82
C PRO A 27 -18.41 -10.99 3.52
N ALA A 28 -18.47 -9.71 3.13
CA ALA A 28 -17.76 -8.64 3.82
C ALA A 28 -18.39 -8.28 5.17
N ASN A 29 -19.65 -8.67 5.43
CA ASN A 29 -20.35 -8.32 6.66
C ASN A 29 -19.68 -8.95 7.90
N GLU A 30 -19.16 -10.17 7.78
CA GLU A 30 -18.36 -10.82 8.84
C GLU A 30 -17.08 -10.04 9.19
N LEU A 31 -16.53 -9.28 8.23
CA LEU A 31 -15.31 -8.52 8.42
C LEU A 31 -15.58 -7.06 8.85
N ALA A 32 -16.82 -6.58 8.67
CA ALA A 32 -17.24 -5.23 9.02
C ALA A 32 -17.10 -4.95 10.53
N GLU A 33 -17.38 -5.94 11.39
CA GLU A 33 -17.21 -5.82 12.84
C GLU A 33 -15.74 -5.57 13.24
N HIS A 34 -14.78 -6.08 12.47
CA HIS A 34 -13.35 -5.90 12.75
C HIS A 34 -12.83 -4.52 12.35
N VAL A 35 -13.55 -3.78 11.50
CA VAL A 35 -13.17 -2.44 11.05
C VAL A 35 -14.05 -1.33 11.60
N GLU A 36 -15.07 -1.66 12.41
CA GLU A 36 -16.01 -0.67 12.99
C GLU A 36 -15.27 0.43 13.79
N GLY A 37 -14.14 0.08 14.41
CA GLY A 37 -13.30 1.01 15.16
C GLY A 37 -12.53 2.02 14.29
N ILE A 38 -12.48 1.82 12.97
CA ILE A 38 -11.79 2.72 12.04
C ILE A 38 -12.72 3.89 11.70
N ARG A 39 -12.18 5.10 11.77
CA ARG A 39 -12.86 6.33 11.37
C ARG A 39 -12.47 6.77 9.97
N GLN A 40 -11.18 6.71 9.66
CA GLN A 40 -10.65 7.19 8.40
C GLN A 40 -9.42 6.37 7.97
N ILE A 41 -9.29 6.19 6.66
CA ILE A 41 -8.10 5.66 6.02
C ILE A 41 -7.65 6.68 4.98
N ALA A 42 -6.37 7.02 4.99
CA ALA A 42 -5.76 7.95 4.06
C ALA A 42 -4.36 7.46 3.67
N THR A 43 -3.85 7.88 2.52
CA THR A 43 -2.46 7.61 2.16
C THR A 43 -1.53 8.65 2.79
N TYR A 44 -0.22 8.35 2.87
CA TYR A 44 0.78 9.35 3.25
C TYR A 44 0.74 10.61 2.38
N ASP A 45 0.45 10.44 1.08
CA ASP A 45 0.35 11.55 0.14
C ASP A 45 -0.91 12.41 0.46
N ASP A 46 -2.03 11.80 0.88
CA ASP A 46 -3.28 12.51 1.23
C ASP A 46 -3.14 13.39 2.47
N VAL A 47 -2.40 12.93 3.49
CA VAL A 47 -2.20 13.67 4.75
C VAL A 47 -0.93 14.54 4.73
N GLY A 48 -0.20 14.57 3.62
CA GLY A 48 1.01 15.36 3.47
C GLY A 48 2.19 14.91 4.33
N THR A 49 2.33 13.61 4.57
CA THR A 49 3.50 13.06 5.28
C THR A 49 4.78 13.31 4.49
N LEU A 50 5.82 13.84 5.13
CA LEU A 50 7.11 14.10 4.50
C LEU A 50 7.96 12.82 4.40
N THR A 51 7.51 11.85 3.59
CA THR A 51 8.21 10.60 3.32
C THR A 51 8.17 10.24 1.83
N ARG A 52 9.10 9.38 1.40
CA ARG A 52 9.08 8.76 0.07
C ARG A 52 8.39 7.39 0.07
N ASP A 53 8.13 6.85 1.26
CA ASP A 53 7.49 5.56 1.42
C ASP A 53 6.04 5.59 0.94
N LYS A 54 5.48 4.39 0.76
CA LYS A 54 4.06 4.20 0.49
C LYS A 54 3.42 3.52 1.69
N GLY A 55 2.21 3.92 2.01
CA GLY A 55 1.58 3.53 3.26
C GLY A 55 0.25 4.22 3.49
N LEU A 56 -0.39 3.79 4.58
CA LEU A 56 -1.68 4.27 5.03
C LEU A 56 -1.56 4.89 6.41
N VAL A 57 -2.36 5.91 6.65
CA VAL A 57 -2.68 6.44 7.97
C VAL A 57 -4.10 6.00 8.30
N ILE A 58 -4.27 5.38 9.46
CA ILE A 58 -5.54 4.89 9.97
C ILE A 58 -5.86 5.69 11.22
N GLU A 59 -6.95 6.45 11.18
CA GLU A 59 -7.51 7.11 12.36
C GLU A 59 -8.61 6.22 12.93
N ALA A 60 -8.49 5.85 14.20
CA ALA A 60 -9.51 5.15 14.95
C ALA A 60 -10.54 6.13 15.53
N ARG A 61 -11.74 5.64 15.85
CA ARG A 61 -12.84 6.47 16.39
C ARG A 61 -12.54 7.08 17.77
N ASP A 62 -11.62 6.49 18.52
CA ASP A 62 -11.13 7.01 19.81
C ASP A 62 -10.07 8.13 19.63
N GLY A 63 -9.71 8.45 18.39
CA GLY A 63 -8.71 9.45 18.04
C GLY A 63 -7.28 8.92 18.00
N ALA A 64 -7.06 7.63 18.24
CA ALA A 64 -5.74 7.03 18.04
C ALA A 64 -5.39 6.99 16.55
N GLU A 65 -4.15 7.30 16.22
CA GLU A 65 -3.63 7.27 14.85
C GLU A 65 -2.54 6.20 14.72
N PHE A 66 -2.64 5.40 13.66
CA PHE A 66 -1.67 4.37 13.33
C PHE A 66 -1.17 4.54 11.90
N GLN A 67 0.09 4.21 11.67
CA GLN A 67 0.69 4.24 10.35
C GLN A 67 1.09 2.83 9.91
N LEU A 68 0.71 2.47 8.69
CA LEU A 68 1.10 1.23 8.04
C LEU A 68 2.04 1.56 6.88
N THR A 69 3.31 1.19 7.00
CA THR A 69 4.32 1.39 5.96
C THR A 69 4.48 0.13 5.12
N ILE A 70 4.45 0.29 3.81
CA ILE A 70 4.60 -0.81 2.85
C ILE A 70 6.07 -0.88 2.43
N VAL A 71 6.75 -1.96 2.84
CA VAL A 71 8.15 -2.22 2.52
C VAL A 71 8.23 -3.40 1.56
N GLN A 72 8.78 -3.17 0.37
CA GLN A 72 9.02 -4.24 -0.60
C GLN A 72 10.28 -5.03 -0.23
N SER A 73 10.10 -6.28 0.22
CA SER A 73 11.20 -7.13 0.67
C SER A 73 12.09 -7.65 -0.45
N ARG A 74 11.54 -7.83 -1.65
CA ARG A 74 12.28 -8.23 -2.85
C ARG A 74 11.85 -7.36 -4.04
N PRO A 75 12.80 -6.79 -4.80
CA PRO A 75 12.46 -6.12 -6.03
C PRO A 75 11.73 -7.12 -6.95
N ALA A 76 10.66 -6.66 -7.60
CA ALA A 76 10.01 -7.44 -8.64
C ALA A 76 11.10 -7.82 -9.66
N ALA A 77 11.15 -9.10 -10.04
CA ALA A 77 12.26 -9.70 -10.77
C ALA A 77 12.88 -8.71 -11.75
N CYS A 78 14.15 -8.37 -11.50
CA CYS A 78 14.93 -7.56 -12.41
C CYS A 78 14.85 -8.24 -13.78
N SER A 79 14.26 -7.57 -14.78
CA SER A 79 14.31 -8.04 -16.15
C SER A 79 15.80 -8.06 -16.56
N PRO A 80 16.31 -9.07 -17.28
CA PRO A 80 17.75 -9.23 -17.57
C PRO A 80 18.38 -8.13 -18.46
N ALA A 81 17.70 -7.00 -18.67
CA ALA A 81 18.21 -5.89 -19.47
C ALA A 81 19.21 -4.98 -18.71
N CYS A 82 19.37 -5.14 -17.39
CA CYS A 82 20.27 -4.29 -16.59
C CYS A 82 21.75 -4.76 -16.56
N ASP A 83 22.10 -5.86 -17.25
CA ASP A 83 23.47 -6.41 -17.26
C ASP A 83 24.33 -5.94 -18.46
N ALA A 84 23.75 -5.20 -19.42
CA ALA A 84 24.45 -4.85 -20.66
C ALA A 84 25.37 -3.60 -20.58
N SER A 85 25.95 -3.31 -19.42
CA SER A 85 26.99 -2.27 -19.28
C SER A 85 28.24 -2.83 -18.64
N VAL A 86 28.74 -3.94 -19.19
CA VAL A 86 30.12 -4.38 -18.98
C VAL A 86 30.98 -3.81 -20.10
N GLY A 87 32.09 -3.20 -19.71
CA GLY A 87 32.88 -2.25 -20.48
C GLY A 87 33.50 -2.75 -21.78
N GLY A 88 33.69 -1.80 -22.68
CA GLY A 88 34.58 -1.85 -23.82
C GLY A 88 35.31 -0.52 -23.91
N GLU A 89 36.25 -0.28 -22.99
CA GLU A 89 37.32 0.70 -23.20
C GLU A 89 38.15 0.18 -24.39
N GLU A 90 37.96 0.77 -25.56
CA GLU A 90 38.78 0.52 -26.73
C GLU A 90 40.17 1.10 -26.49
N ASP A 91 41.10 0.19 -26.16
CA ASP A 91 42.54 0.41 -26.11
C ASP A 91 43.04 0.95 -27.46
N SER A 92 43.66 2.13 -27.41
CA SER A 92 44.33 2.75 -28.54
C SER A 92 45.56 1.95 -28.96
N ARG A 93 45.64 1.54 -30.23
CA ARG A 93 46.93 1.29 -30.90
C ARG A 93 46.89 1.47 -32.40
#